data_AF-A0A970MN52-F1
#
_entry.id   AF-A0A970MN52-F1
#
_cell.length_a   1.000
_cell.length_b   1.000
_cell.length_c   1.000
_cell.angle_alpha   90.00
_cell.angle_beta   90.00
_cell.angle_gamma   90.00
#
_symmetry.space_group_name_H-M   'P 1'
#
loop_
_entity.id
_entity.type
_entity.pdbx_description
1 polymer ?
#
loop_
_entity_poly.entity_id
_entity_poly.type
_entity_poly.pdbx_seq_one_letter_code
_entity_poly.pdbx_strand_id
1 'polypeptide(L)'
;MNKVISRDHVFFAFHPNLTPVLHVQQGEEVIMETHDCFEGQLESEQDLLDKLDWEHINPATGPVYIEGAKPGDTLKIDILKVNTANHSIMVTLPGEGALGSLISEMETTFLKVEDGTV
;
A
#
# COMPACT_ATOMS: atom_id res chain seq x y z
N MET A 1 2.79 -20.56 -14.39
CA MET A 1 2.91 -20.35 -12.93
C MET A 1 2.68 -18.88 -12.68
N ASN A 2 1.77 -18.50 -11.80
CA ASN A 2 1.53 -17.09 -11.51
C ASN A 2 2.73 -16.57 -10.71
N LYS A 3 3.31 -15.45 -11.14
CA LYS A 3 4.39 -14.79 -10.41
C LYS A 3 3.75 -14.01 -9.26
N VAL A 4 4.12 -14.33 -8.03
CA VAL A 4 3.59 -13.69 -6.82
C VAL A 4 4.75 -13.02 -6.09
N ILE A 5 4.55 -11.78 -5.66
CA ILE A 5 5.43 -11.07 -4.74
C ILE A 5 4.68 -10.96 -3.42
N SER A 6 5.21 -11.58 -2.36
CA SER A 6 4.60 -11.47 -1.03
C SER A 6 4.75 -10.05 -0.50
N ARG A 7 3.88 -9.71 0.46
CA ARG A 7 3.90 -8.41 1.12
C ARG A 7 5.13 -8.15 2.00
N ASP A 8 6.02 -9.14 2.16
CA ASP A 8 7.28 -8.99 2.90
C ASP A 8 8.37 -8.28 2.07
N HIS A 9 8.16 -8.13 0.76
CA HIS A 9 9.07 -7.46 -0.16
C HIS A 9 8.65 -5.99 -0.36
N VAL A 10 9.03 -5.13 0.58
CA VAL A 10 8.61 -3.71 0.60
C VAL A 10 9.77 -2.74 0.45
N PHE A 11 9.47 -1.56 -0.09
CA PHE A 11 10.32 -0.38 -0.03
C PHE A 11 9.47 0.86 0.30
N PHE A 12 10.08 1.84 0.96
CA PHE A 12 9.39 3.03 1.48
C PHE A 12 9.70 4.31 0.69
N ALA A 13 10.66 4.27 -0.22
CA ALA A 13 11.01 5.38 -1.08
C ALA A 13 11.45 4.89 -2.45
N PHE A 14 10.90 5.48 -3.51
CA PHE A 14 11.35 5.21 -4.87
C PHE A 14 12.78 5.71 -5.07
N HIS A 15 13.68 4.80 -5.43
CA HIS A 15 15.08 5.13 -5.66
C HIS A 15 15.65 4.29 -6.83
N PRO A 16 16.49 4.85 -7.72
CA PRO A 16 17.00 4.13 -8.89
C PRO A 16 17.90 2.93 -8.55
N ASN A 17 18.44 2.88 -7.32
CA ASN A 17 19.34 1.81 -6.87
C ASN A 17 18.64 0.70 -6.07
N LEU A 18 17.30 0.67 -6.02
CA LEU A 18 16.58 -0.44 -5.39
C LEU A 18 16.84 -1.73 -6.18
N THR A 19 17.13 -2.81 -5.46
CA THR A 19 17.27 -4.15 -6.06
C THR A 19 15.89 -4.69 -6.40
N PRO A 20 15.61 -5.06 -7.66
CA PRO A 20 14.34 -5.69 -8.01
C PRO A 20 14.15 -7.04 -7.32
N VAL A 21 12.95 -7.28 -6.82
CA VAL A 21 12.58 -8.57 -6.20
C VAL A 21 12.03 -9.56 -7.23
N LEU A 22 11.66 -9.06 -8.42
CA LEU A 22 11.15 -9.85 -9.53
C LEU A 22 11.56 -9.23 -10.87
N HIS A 23 11.94 -10.07 -11.83
CA HIS A 23 12.13 -9.70 -13.22
C HIS A 23 11.02 -10.32 -14.10
N VAL A 24 10.44 -9.52 -14.98
CA VAL A 24 9.36 -9.94 -15.88
C VAL A 24 9.57 -9.42 -17.30
N GLN A 25 9.06 -10.17 -18.27
CA GLN A 25 8.90 -9.73 -19.65
C GLN A 25 7.64 -8.88 -19.78
N GLN A 26 7.57 -8.07 -20.84
CA GLN A 26 6.35 -7.33 -21.18
C GLN A 26 5.17 -8.30 -21.40
N GLY A 27 4.01 -7.95 -20.85
CA GLY A 27 2.78 -8.73 -20.97
C GLY A 27 2.64 -9.88 -19.96
N GLU A 28 3.63 -10.11 -19.10
CA GLU A 28 3.47 -11.08 -18.02
C GLU A 28 2.61 -10.53 -16.87
N GLU A 29 1.79 -11.41 -16.29
CA GLU A 29 0.97 -11.10 -15.12
C GLU A 29 1.75 -11.32 -13.82
N VAL A 30 1.56 -10.41 -12.87
CA VAL A 30 2.14 -10.46 -11.52
C VAL A 30 1.04 -10.23 -10.49
N ILE A 31 1.02 -11.06 -9.45
CA ILE A 31 0.20 -10.86 -8.26
C ILE A 31 1.07 -10.16 -7.23
N MET A 32 0.58 -9.04 -6.71
CA MET A 32 1.26 -8.28 -5.65
C MET A 32 0.41 -8.33 -4.38
N GLU A 33 0.95 -8.93 -3.33
CA GLU A 33 0.38 -8.86 -1.99
C GLU A 33 0.87 -7.56 -1.34
N THR A 34 -0.02 -6.83 -0.66
CA THR A 34 0.30 -5.51 -0.09
C THR A 34 -0.09 -5.46 1.38
N HIS A 35 0.62 -4.64 2.16
CA HIS A 35 0.11 -4.15 3.42
C HIS A 35 -0.85 -2.96 3.20
N ASP A 36 -1.61 -2.59 4.22
CA ASP A 36 -2.19 -1.25 4.28
C ASP A 36 -1.09 -0.17 4.43
N CYS A 37 -1.48 1.10 4.38
CA CYS A 37 -0.54 2.22 4.46
C CYS A 37 0.13 2.38 5.83
N PHE A 38 -0.31 1.66 6.86
CA PHE A 38 0.30 1.63 8.18
C PHE A 38 1.10 0.34 8.43
N GLU A 39 1.35 -0.46 7.39
CA GLU A 39 2.02 -1.76 7.48
C GLU A 39 1.29 -2.78 8.41
N GLY A 40 0.01 -2.55 8.72
CA GLY A 40 -0.73 -3.34 9.70
C GLY A 40 -0.41 -3.03 11.17
N GLN A 41 0.23 -1.90 11.45
CA GLN A 41 0.56 -1.47 12.82
C GLN A 41 -0.66 -1.05 13.65
N LEU A 42 -1.79 -0.72 13.01
CA LEU A 42 -3.05 -0.42 13.70
C LEU A 42 -3.89 -1.71 13.73
N GLU A 43 -4.14 -2.23 14.94
CA GLU A 43 -4.88 -3.49 15.12
C GLU A 43 -6.25 -3.29 15.81
N SER A 44 -6.49 -2.10 16.36
CA SER A 44 -7.72 -1.72 17.06
C SER A 44 -8.01 -0.22 16.99
N GLU A 45 -9.23 0.18 17.32
CA GLU A 45 -9.62 1.61 17.44
C GLU A 45 -8.91 2.34 18.59
N GLN A 46 -8.21 1.60 19.47
CA GLN A 46 -7.39 2.17 20.54
C GLN A 46 -5.97 2.50 20.09
N ASP A 47 -5.58 2.03 18.90
CA ASP A 47 -4.29 2.32 18.29
C ASP A 47 -4.39 3.63 17.51
N LEU A 48 -3.54 4.58 17.90
CA LEU A 48 -3.49 5.93 17.36
C LEU A 48 -2.10 6.19 16.77
N LEU A 49 -1.99 7.21 15.92
CA LEU A 49 -0.76 7.46 15.15
C LEU A 49 0.43 7.93 15.99
N ASP A 50 0.22 8.33 17.24
CA ASP A 50 1.29 8.72 18.17
C ASP A 50 2.19 7.55 18.58
N LYS A 51 1.74 6.31 18.37
CA LYS A 51 2.48 5.07 18.66
C LYS A 51 3.06 4.40 17.43
N LEU A 52 2.80 4.92 16.24
CA LEU A 52 3.29 4.33 15.00
C LEU A 52 4.80 4.51 14.84
N ASP A 53 5.42 3.50 14.25
CA ASP A 53 6.69 3.66 13.56
C ASP A 53 6.46 4.37 12.23
N TRP A 54 6.80 5.67 12.21
CA TRP A 54 6.68 6.53 11.04
C TRP A 54 7.73 6.25 9.95
N GLU A 55 8.76 5.44 10.22
CA GLU A 55 9.65 4.95 9.17
C GLU A 55 9.01 3.82 8.35
N HIS A 56 7.94 3.23 8.89
CA HIS A 56 7.23 2.06 8.39
C HIS A 56 5.80 2.40 7.91
N ILE A 57 5.64 3.53 7.23
CA ILE A 57 4.37 3.95 6.61
C ILE A 57 4.47 3.99 5.09
N ASN A 58 3.34 3.72 4.43
CA ASN A 58 3.21 3.62 2.98
C ASN A 58 4.17 2.60 2.34
N PRO A 59 4.24 1.35 2.83
CA PRO A 59 5.05 0.31 2.20
C PRO A 59 4.54 0.03 0.78
N ALA A 60 5.45 0.05 -0.20
CA ALA A 60 5.16 -0.38 -1.57
C ALA A 60 5.78 -1.75 -1.83
N THR A 61 4.99 -2.72 -2.26
CA THR A 61 5.48 -4.05 -2.63
C THR A 61 6.31 -3.98 -3.92
N GLY A 62 7.48 -4.61 -3.95
CA GLY A 62 8.36 -4.68 -5.13
C GLY A 62 9.81 -4.32 -4.81
N PRO A 63 10.55 -3.65 -5.72
CA PRO A 63 10.15 -3.23 -7.07
C PRO A 63 10.24 -4.38 -8.10
N VAL A 64 9.50 -4.23 -9.20
CA VAL A 64 9.51 -5.16 -10.34
C VAL A 64 10.33 -4.58 -11.48
N TYR A 65 11.28 -5.34 -11.99
CA TYR A 65 12.03 -4.99 -13.19
C TYR A 65 11.35 -5.55 -14.44
N ILE A 66 11.10 -4.69 -15.42
CA ILE A 66 10.44 -5.05 -16.67
C ILE A 66 11.48 -5.05 -17.79
N GLU A 67 11.76 -6.22 -18.32
CA GLU A 67 12.76 -6.44 -19.36
C GLU A 67 12.44 -5.62 -20.61
N GLY A 68 13.47 -4.92 -21.10
CA GLY A 68 13.40 -4.08 -22.30
C GLY A 68 12.78 -2.69 -22.10
N ALA A 69 12.21 -2.35 -20.93
CA ALA A 69 11.74 -1.00 -20.63
C ALA A 69 12.92 -0.02 -20.49
N LYS A 70 12.82 1.17 -21.07
CA LYS A 70 13.91 2.18 -21.10
C LYS A 70 13.43 3.57 -20.67
N PRO A 71 14.35 4.45 -20.23
CA PRO A 71 14.03 5.85 -20.00
C PRO A 71 13.41 6.51 -21.23
N GLY A 72 12.26 7.16 -21.05
CA GLY A 72 11.47 7.76 -22.13
C GLY A 72 10.30 6.90 -22.60
N ASP A 73 10.27 5.61 -22.27
CA ASP A 73 9.12 4.75 -22.53
C ASP A 73 7.97 5.08 -21.56
N THR A 74 6.74 4.71 -21.97
CA THR A 74 5.57 4.72 -21.08
C THR A 74 5.26 3.30 -20.63
N LEU A 75 5.10 3.11 -19.32
CA LEU A 75 4.63 1.86 -18.76
C LEU A 75 3.10 1.86 -18.70
N LYS A 76 2.47 0.91 -19.39
CA LYS A 76 1.03 0.61 -19.26
C LYS A 76 0.86 -0.61 -18.36
N ILE A 77 0.14 -0.44 -17.24
CA ILE A 77 -0.23 -1.53 -16.35
C ILE A 77 -1.75 -1.72 -16.41
N ASP A 78 -2.20 -2.94 -16.70
CA ASP A 78 -3.61 -3.31 -16.62
C ASP A 78 -3.88 -3.92 -15.23
N ILE A 79 -4.77 -3.31 -14.45
CA ILE A 79 -5.21 -3.86 -13.17
C ILE A 79 -6.32 -4.88 -13.45
N LEU A 80 -5.95 -6.16 -13.49
CA LEU A 80 -6.88 -7.24 -13.83
C LEU A 80 -7.83 -7.58 -12.69
N LYS A 81 -7.35 -7.50 -11.45
CA LYS A 81 -8.12 -7.81 -10.24
C LYS A 81 -7.52 -7.13 -9.02
N VAL A 82 -8.37 -6.72 -8.10
CA VAL A 82 -8.01 -6.31 -6.73
C VAL A 82 -8.84 -7.14 -5.77
N ASN A 83 -8.20 -7.76 -4.77
CA ASN A 83 -8.89 -8.35 -3.63
C ASN A 83 -8.47 -7.56 -2.40
N THR A 84 -9.42 -7.21 -1.54
CA THR A 84 -9.17 -6.49 -0.30
C THR A 84 -9.28 -7.44 0.89
N ALA A 85 -8.76 -7.02 2.03
CA ALA A 85 -9.12 -7.62 3.30
C ALA A 85 -10.63 -7.44 3.59
N ASN A 86 -11.10 -8.09 4.66
CA ASN A 86 -12.49 -8.01 5.12
C ASN A 86 -12.77 -6.79 6.00
N HIS A 87 -11.80 -5.89 6.15
CA HIS A 87 -11.94 -4.64 6.89
C HIS A 87 -11.06 -3.55 6.27
N SER A 88 -11.29 -2.30 6.68
CA SER A 88 -10.52 -1.11 6.35
C SER A 88 -10.29 -0.29 7.61
N ILE A 89 -9.26 0.54 7.59
CA ILE A 89 -8.91 1.42 8.70
C ILE A 89 -8.97 2.85 8.19
N MET A 90 -9.69 3.71 8.91
CA MET A 90 -9.73 5.13 8.65
C MET A 90 -9.19 5.88 9.86
N VAL A 91 -8.35 6.89 9.61
CA VAL A 91 -7.77 7.71 10.67
C VAL A 91 -7.99 9.18 10.36
N THR A 92 -8.36 9.94 11.39
CA THR A 92 -8.47 11.40 11.31
C THR A 92 -7.58 12.03 12.38
N LEU A 93 -7.01 13.20 12.07
CA LEU A 93 -6.13 13.93 12.99
C LEU A 93 -6.48 15.42 12.97
N PRO A 94 -6.39 16.11 14.11
CA PRO A 94 -6.45 17.56 14.14
C PRO A 94 -5.39 18.17 13.23
N GLY A 95 -5.79 19.14 12.40
CA GLY A 95 -4.91 19.86 11.49
C GLY A 95 -4.60 19.18 10.16
N GLU A 96 -4.93 17.89 10.00
CA GLU A 96 -4.62 17.12 8.79
C GLU A 96 -5.84 16.95 7.85
N GLY A 97 -5.57 16.93 6.55
CA GLY A 97 -6.60 16.76 5.52
C GLY A 97 -7.55 17.95 5.38
N ALA A 98 -8.57 17.80 4.52
CA ALA A 98 -9.47 18.89 4.14
C ALA A 98 -10.32 19.44 5.31
N LEU A 99 -10.59 18.60 6.32
CA LEU A 99 -11.40 18.95 7.50
C LEU A 99 -10.55 19.07 8.77
N GLY A 100 -9.22 19.10 8.67
CA GLY A 100 -8.32 19.12 9.83
C GLY A 100 -8.61 20.22 10.84
N SER A 101 -9.08 21.39 10.39
CA SER A 101 -9.47 22.51 11.27
C SER A 101 -10.74 22.28 12.09
N LEU A 102 -11.57 21.29 11.72
CA LEU A 102 -12.81 20.93 12.41
C LEU A 102 -12.64 19.71 13.33
N ILE A 103 -11.53 18.98 13.19
CA ILE A 103 -11.23 17.78 13.97
C ILE A 103 -10.53 18.21 15.27
N SER A 104 -11.11 17.87 16.41
CA SER A 104 -10.57 18.23 17.74
C SER A 104 -9.70 17.15 18.38
N GLU A 105 -9.88 15.89 17.98
CA GLU A 105 -9.13 14.75 18.50
C GLU A 105 -8.81 13.77 17.38
N MET A 106 -7.77 12.96 17.59
CA MET A 106 -7.40 11.91 16.65
C MET A 106 -8.30 10.69 16.88
N GLU A 107 -8.79 10.09 15.81
CA GLU A 107 -9.67 8.92 15.87
C GLU A 107 -9.26 7.89 14.83
N THR A 108 -9.23 6.62 15.24
CA THR A 108 -9.06 5.45 14.37
C THR A 108 -10.36 4.66 14.37
N THR A 109 -10.90 4.35 13.19
CA THR A 109 -12.12 3.55 13.03
C THR A 109 -11.85 2.30 12.20
N PHE A 110 -12.34 1.16 12.67
CA PHE A 110 -12.31 -0.10 11.91
C PHE A 110 -13.64 -0.31 11.21
N LEU A 111 -13.59 -0.33 9.88
CA LEU A 111 -14.77 -0.44 9.06
C LEU A 111 -14.81 -1.83 8.42
N LYS A 112 -15.86 -2.60 8.70
CA LYS A 112 -16.02 -3.94 8.15
C LYS A 112 -16.43 -3.85 6.68
N VAL A 113 -15.83 -4.67 5.83
CA VAL A 113 -16.23 -4.80 4.43
C VAL A 113 -17.31 -5.87 4.31
N GLU A 114 -18.52 -5.48 3.90
CA GLU A 114 -19.64 -6.37 3.61
C GLU A 114 -20.09 -6.17 2.15
N ASP A 115 -20.17 -7.25 1.39
CA ASP A 115 -20.57 -7.24 -0.03
C ASP A 115 -19.81 -6.22 -0.91
N GLY A 116 -18.53 -6.01 -0.59
CA GLY A 116 -17.64 -5.07 -1.30
C GLY A 116 -17.87 -3.60 -0.94
N THR A 117 -18.63 -3.31 0.10
CA THR A 117 -18.88 -1.96 0.62
C THR A 117 -18.38 -1.85 2.06
N VAL A 118 -17.96 -0.65 2.44
CA VAL A 118 -17.51 -0.26 3.79
C VAL A 118 -18.64 0.50 4.48
#